data_AF-A0A7W0NN36-F1
#
_entry.id   AF-A0A7W0NN36-F1
#
_cell.length_a   1.000
_cell.length_b   1.000
_cell.length_c   1.000
_cell.angle_alpha   90.00
_cell.angle_beta   90.00
_cell.angle_gamma   90.00
#
_symmetry.space_group_name_H-M   'P 1'
#
loop_
_entity.id
_entity.type
_entity.pdbx_description
1 polymer ?
#
loop_
_entity_poly.entity_id
_entity_poly.type
_entity_poly.pdbx_seq_one_letter_code
_entity_poly.pdbx_strand_id
1 'polypeptide(L)' 'MRIDCTECAMYHSEHCEDCLVTALLHPPDGAVEIDDELEPPLVALSGAGLLPVLKFRSRPPDPIVASAPDRAGPVDERSA' A
#
# COMPACT_ATOMS: atom_id res chain seq x y z
N MET A 1 19.24 10.65 -18.78
CA MET A 1 19.02 11.72 -17.79
C MET A 1 19.61 11.26 -16.47
N ARG A 2 20.47 12.06 -15.82
CA ARG A 2 21.01 11.76 -14.47
C ARG A 2 20.22 12.61 -13.48
N ILE A 3 19.71 11.98 -12.42
CA ILE A 3 19.03 12.66 -11.32
C ILE A 3 19.97 12.57 -10.12
N ASP A 4 20.36 13.73 -9.59
CA ASP A 4 21.15 13.84 -8.36
C ASP A 4 20.40 14.79 -7.42
N CYS A 5 19.88 14.25 -6.31
CA CYS A 5 19.13 15.05 -5.35
C CYS A 5 19.99 16.14 -4.71
N THR A 6 21.31 15.97 -4.62
CA THR A 6 22.22 16.97 -4.04
C THR A 6 22.40 18.21 -4.92
N GLU A 7 22.05 18.12 -6.21
CA GLU A 7 22.07 19.23 -7.17
C GLU A 7 20.67 19.88 -7.34
N CYS A 8 19.64 19.39 -6.64
CA CYS A 8 18.27 19.89 -6.75
C CYS A 8 18.07 21.20 -5.97
N ALA A 9 17.46 22.21 -6.59
CA ALA A 9 17.15 23.49 -5.93
C ALA A 9 16.23 23.34 -4.70
N MET A 10 15.46 22.26 -4.62
CA MET A 10 14.53 21.95 -3.53
C MET A 10 15.12 20.98 -2.50
N TYR A 11 16.39 20.61 -2.61
CA TYR A 11 17.03 19.67 -1.70
C TYR A 11 16.92 20.15 -0.24
N HIS A 12 16.48 19.24 0.65
CA HIS A 12 16.23 19.49 2.09
C HIS A 12 15.11 20.50 2.40
N SER A 13 14.19 20.72 1.46
CA SER A 13 12.95 21.47 1.72
C SER A 13 11.75 20.53 1.93
N GLU A 14 10.63 21.08 2.39
CA GLU A 14 9.34 20.38 2.52
C GLU A 14 8.87 19.73 1.21
N HIS A 15 9.29 20.26 0.05
CA HIS A 15 8.98 19.66 -1.25
C HIS A 15 9.58 18.27 -1.45
N CYS A 16 10.61 17.88 -0.67
CA CYS A 16 11.16 16.53 -0.71
C CYS A 16 10.20 15.47 -0.16
N GLU A 17 9.23 15.87 0.69
CA GLU A 17 8.26 14.96 1.33
C GLU A 17 7.21 14.44 0.35
N ASP A 18 6.93 15.18 -0.73
CA ASP A 18 6.01 14.81 -1.81
C ASP A 18 6.72 14.75 -3.18
N CYS A 19 8.04 14.48 -3.18
CA CYS A 19 8.81 14.40 -4.42
C CYS A 19 8.70 13.00 -5.04
N LEU A 20 8.39 12.94 -6.35
CA LEU A 20 8.40 11.70 -7.14
C LEU A 20 9.71 10.89 -6.98
N VAL A 21 10.85 11.56 -6.90
CA VAL A 21 12.16 10.90 -6.76
C VAL A 21 12.28 10.19 -5.41
N THR A 22 11.78 10.80 -4.34
CA THR A 22 11.72 10.17 -3.02
C THR A 22 10.83 8.93 -3.06
N ALA A 23 9.62 9.06 -3.62
CA ALA A 23 8.66 7.95 -3.72
C ALA A 23 9.22 6.74 -4.52
N LEU A 24 10.05 6.98 -5.54
CA LEU A 24 10.66 5.92 -6.35
C LEU A 24 11.88 5.26 -5.69
N LEU A 25 12.68 6.01 -4.92
CA LEU A 25 13.94 5.52 -4.36
C LEU A 25 13.85 5.07 -2.91
N HIS A 26 12.92 5.64 -2.15
CA HIS A 26 12.66 5.33 -0.76
C HIS A 26 11.18 4.94 -0.64
N PRO A 27 10.79 3.77 -1.17
CA PRO A 27 9.46 3.27 -0.91
C PRO A 27 9.25 3.21 0.62
N PRO A 28 8.05 3.55 1.11
CA PRO A 28 7.77 3.52 2.54
C PRO A 28 8.11 2.15 3.12
N ASP A 29 8.68 2.13 4.33
CA ASP A 29 9.10 0.89 5.01
C ASP A 29 7.91 -0.02 5.40
N GLY A 30 6.68 0.46 5.24
CA GLY A 30 5.44 -0.20 5.63
C GLY A 30 4.44 -0.38 4.49
N ALA A 31 3.30 -0.98 4.83
CA ALA A 31 2.17 -1.10 3.93
C ALA A 31 1.61 0.30 3.60
N VAL A 32 1.25 0.50 2.34
CA VAL A 32 0.47 1.64 1.89
C VAL A 32 -0.96 1.17 1.74
N GLU A 33 -1.84 1.68 2.59
CA GLU A 33 -3.27 1.44 2.52
C GLU A 33 -3.91 2.48 1.61
N ILE A 34 -4.73 2.02 0.67
CA ILE A 34 -5.58 2.88 -0.15
C ILE A 34 -6.96 2.78 0.45
N ASP A 35 -7.52 3.92 0.88
CA ASP A 35 -8.89 3.98 1.39
C ASP A 35 -9.89 3.50 0.32
N ASP A 36 -10.90 2.74 0.74
CA ASP A 36 -11.99 2.25 -0.12
C ASP A 36 -12.67 3.42 -0.87
N GLU A 37 -12.75 4.61 -0.28
CA GLU A 37 -13.31 5.81 -0.92
C GLU A 37 -12.44 6.33 -2.08
N LEU A 38 -11.14 6.05 -2.07
CA LEU A 38 -10.18 6.46 -3.10
C LEU A 38 -10.10 5.46 -4.25
N GLU A 39 -10.61 4.24 -4.09
CA GLU A 39 -10.56 3.21 -5.13
C GLU A 39 -11.32 3.63 -6.41
N PRO A 40 -12.59 4.12 -6.35
CA PRO A 40 -13.31 4.52 -7.55
C PRO A 40 -12.67 5.68 -8.33
N PRO A 41 -12.21 6.78 -7.69
CA PRO A 41 -11.45 7.83 -8.37
C PRO A 41 -10.18 7.33 -9.05
N LEU A 42 -9.40 6.46 -8.37
CA LEU A 42 -8.17 5.91 -8.94
C LEU A 42 -8.45 5.05 -10.19
N VAL A 43 -9.51 4.25 -10.15
CA VAL A 43 -9.98 3.50 -11.33
C VAL A 43 -10.36 4.44 -12.46
N ALA A 44 -11.12 5.50 -12.19
CA ALA A 44 -11.54 6.48 -13.20
C ALA A 44 -10.34 7.20 -13.84
N LEU A 45 -9.38 7.67 -13.04
CA LEU A 45 -8.17 8.34 -13.52
C LEU A 45 -7.30 7.42 -14.37
N SER A 46 -7.14 6.15 -13.96
CA SER A 46 -6.39 5.16 -14.73
C SER A 46 -7.08 4.81 -16.05
N GLY A 47 -8.41 4.68 -16.05
CA GLY A 47 -9.21 4.44 -17.26
C GLY A 47 -9.17 5.61 -18.25
N ALA A 48 -9.01 6.84 -17.76
CA ALA A 48 -8.80 8.04 -18.55
C ALA A 48 -7.33 8.23 -19.02
N GLY A 49 -6.40 7.37 -18.60
CA GLY A 49 -4.98 7.47 -18.94
C GLY A 49 -4.22 8.57 -18.19
N LEU A 50 -4.80 9.13 -17.12
CA LEU A 50 -4.17 10.16 -16.29
C LEU A 50 -3.22 9.54 -15.25
N LEU A 51 -3.39 8.26 -14.94
CA LEU A 51 -2.51 7.47 -14.10
C LEU A 51 -2.18 6.14 -14.78
N PRO A 52 -0.99 5.54 -14.51
CA PRO A 52 -0.74 4.15 -14.86
C PRO A 52 -1.79 3.24 -14.23
N VAL A 53 -2.22 2.21 -14.96
CA VAL A 53 -3.09 1.18 -14.39
C VAL A 53 -2.40 0.55 -13.19
N LEU A 54 -3.09 0.51 -12.05
CA LEU A 54 -2.61 -0.19 -10.85
C LEU A 54 -2.41 -1.68 -11.18
N LYS A 55 -1.15 -2.11 -11.17
CA LYS A 55 -0.77 -3.51 -11.45
C LYS A 55 -0.64 -4.34 -10.18
N PHE A 56 -0.87 -3.74 -9.01
CA PHE A 56 -0.88 -4.46 -7.74
C PHE A 56 -1.97 -5.53 -7.78
N ARG A 57 -1.62 -6.75 -7.37
CA ARG A 57 -2.54 -7.86 -7.20
C ARG A 57 -2.27 -8.45 -5.84
N SER A 58 -3.31 -8.55 -5.01
CA SER A 58 -3.20 -9.23 -3.73
C SER A 58 -2.70 -10.66 -3.96
N ARG A 59 -1.70 -11.07 -3.21
CA ARG A 59 -1.26 -12.46 -3.21
C ARG A 59 -2.38 -13.28 -2.55
N PRO A 60 -2.85 -14.39 -3.15
CA PRO A 60 -3.77 -15.27 -2.47
C PRO A 60 -3.13 -15.81 -1.18
N PRO A 61 -3.92 -16.01 -0.10
CA PRO A 61 -3.38 -16.52 1.15
C PRO A 61 -2.68 -17.86 0.94
N ASP A 62 -1.59 -18.08 1.67
CA ASP A 62 -0.84 -19.34 1.61
C ASP A 62 -1.76 -20.49 2.10
N PRO A 63 -1.98 -21.56 1.31
CA PRO A 63 -2.92 -22.63 1.68
C PRO A 63 -2.57 -23.32 3.01
N ILE A 64 -1.30 -23.27 3.43
CA ILE A 64 -0.86 -23.84 4.71
C ILE A 64 -1.40 -23.02 5.89
N VAL A 65 -1.50 -21.70 5.76
CA VAL A 65 -2.02 -20.80 6.82
C VAL A 65 -3.55 -20.83 6.87
N ALA A 66 -4.21 -21.00 5.72
CA ALA A 66 -5.67 -21.03 5.63
C ALA A 66 -6.33 -22.26 6.28
N SER A 67 -5.56 -23.27 6.69
CA SER A 67 -6.05 -24.53 7.25
C SER A 67 -5.94 -24.64 8.78
N ALA A 68 -5.39 -23.62 9.46
CA ALA A 68 -5.40 -23.60 10.93
C ALA A 68 -6.84 -23.37 11.41
N PRO A 69 -7.48 -24.34 12.10
CA PRO A 69 -8.83 -24.15 12.60
C PRO A 69 -8.80 -23.08 13.70
N ASP A 70 -9.70 -22.12 13.57
CA ASP A 70 -10.01 -21.11 14.58
C ASP A 70 -10.32 -21.85 15.89
N ARG A 71 -9.41 -21.75 16.88
CA ARG A 71 -9.63 -22.33 18.21
C ARG A 71 -10.61 -21.46 18.98
N ALA A 72 -11.85 -21.41 18.52
CA ALA A 72 -13.00 -21.11 19.36
C ALA A 72 -13.20 -22.32 20.29
N GLY A 73 -12.51 -22.30 21.43
CA GLY A 73 -12.78 -23.24 22.51
C GLY A 73 -14.23 -23.09 22.99
N PRO A 74 -14.93 -24.18 23.34
CA PRO A 74 -16.29 -24.09 23.85
C PRO A 74 -16.27 -23.34 25.19
N VAL A 75 -17.06 -22.26 25.27
CA VAL A 75 -17.48 -21.69 26.57
C VAL A 75 -18.42 -22.69 27.21
N ASP A 76 -17.93 -23.35 28.27
CA ASP A 76 -18.68 -24.31 29.08
C ASP A 76 -19.72 -23.56 29.93
N GLU A 77 -20.96 -23.49 29.47
CA GLU A 77 -22.08 -22.79 30.12
C GLU A 77 -22.84 -23.67 31.13
N ARG A 78 -22.14 -24.63 31.77
CA ARG A 78 -22.71 -25.48 32.83
C ARG A 78 -21.75 -25.65 34.01
N SER A 79 -21.78 -24.70 34.94
CA SER A 79 -21.54 -24.98 36.36
C SER A 79 -22.08 -23.83 37.23
N ALA A 80 -23.02 -24.22 38.09
CA ALA A 80 -23.53 -23.57 39.31
C ALA A 80 -24.44 -22.32 39.18
#